data_AF-A0A2E3AK33-F1
#
_entry.id   AF-A0A2E3AK33-F1
#
_cell.length_a   1.000
_cell.length_b   1.000
_cell.length_c   1.000
_cell.angle_alpha   90.00
_cell.angle_beta   90.00
_cell.angle_gamma   90.00
#
_symmetry.space_group_name_H-M   'P 1'
#
loop_
_entity.id
_entity.type
_entity.pdbx_description
1 polymer ?
#
loop_
_entity_poly.entity_id
_entity_poly.type
_entity_poly.pdbx_seq_one_letter_code
_entity_poly.pdbx_strand_id
1 'polypeptide(L)'
;MSRSCLFVPFEVRAFKLLIGITLLLCLSFGLISKSYGHFIFIHHNHGPVVYDFDNDGYQDWIDCGPADPDIGPGLRDDYGDGVDNNCDGTDGIDSDDDNYAENIPALDQWIYPTGRDCNDDDDRVGASLGDEADQNDGFDTNCDGID
;
A
#
# COMPACT_ATOMS: atom_id res chain seq x y z
N MET A 1 -78.84 -15.37 0.70
CA MET A 1 -77.47 -15.03 0.24
C MET A 1 -77.39 -15.21 -1.27
N SER A 2 -77.13 -14.14 -2.03
CA SER A 2 -76.80 -14.20 -3.46
C SER A 2 -75.80 -13.08 -3.79
N ARG A 3 -74.82 -13.40 -4.64
CA ARG A 3 -73.77 -12.50 -5.16
C ARG A 3 -74.36 -11.51 -6.16
N SER A 4 -73.73 -10.34 -6.36
CA SER A 4 -73.35 -9.80 -7.68
C SER A 4 -72.71 -8.40 -7.60
N CYS A 5 -71.70 -8.18 -8.46
CA CYS A 5 -70.97 -6.94 -8.71
C CYS A 5 -71.86 -5.75 -9.06
N LEU A 6 -71.43 -4.54 -8.67
CA LEU A 6 -71.71 -3.32 -9.42
C LEU A 6 -70.40 -2.59 -9.70
N PHE A 7 -70.08 -2.46 -10.98
CA PHE A 7 -69.02 -1.65 -11.55
C PHE A 7 -69.65 -0.29 -11.87
N VAL A 8 -69.09 0.83 -11.39
CA VAL A 8 -69.32 2.15 -12.01
C VAL A 8 -68.10 3.07 -11.80
N PRO A 9 -67.79 3.92 -12.79
CA PRO A 9 -66.50 4.56 -13.00
C PRO A 9 -66.41 5.94 -12.34
N PHE A 10 -65.20 6.40 -11.98
CA PHE A 10 -65.01 7.83 -11.66
C PHE A 10 -63.66 8.38 -12.11
N GLU A 11 -63.75 9.10 -13.23
CA GLU A 11 -63.07 10.32 -13.64
C GLU A 11 -61.55 10.51 -13.47
N VAL A 12 -60.94 10.52 -14.65
CA VAL A 12 -59.69 11.17 -15.06
C VAL A 12 -59.72 12.66 -14.71
N ARG A 13 -59.01 13.11 -13.65
CA ARG A 13 -58.64 14.54 -13.50
C ARG A 13 -57.49 14.86 -12.52
N ALA A 14 -56.86 13.87 -11.87
CA ALA A 14 -55.82 14.12 -10.85
C ALA A 14 -54.35 13.97 -11.34
N PHE A 15 -54.10 13.64 -12.61
CA PHE A 15 -52.76 13.22 -13.05
C PHE A 15 -51.82 14.37 -13.52
N LYS A 16 -52.33 15.59 -13.71
CA LYS A 16 -51.52 16.70 -14.26
C LYS A 16 -50.83 17.58 -13.22
N LEU A 17 -51.19 17.51 -11.94
CA LEU A 17 -50.60 18.36 -10.89
C LEU A 17 -49.39 17.71 -10.20
N LEU A 18 -49.32 16.37 -10.13
CA LEU A 18 -48.18 15.67 -9.51
C LEU A 18 -46.91 15.67 -10.38
N ILE A 19 -47.04 15.75 -11.70
CA ILE A 19 -45.88 15.74 -12.63
C ILE A 19 -45.10 17.07 -12.55
N GLY A 20 -45.76 18.18 -12.24
CA GLY A 20 -45.12 19.49 -12.10
C GLY A 20 -44.28 19.64 -10.82
N ILE A 21 -44.71 19.02 -9.72
CA ILE A 21 -44.05 19.14 -8.41
C ILE A 21 -42.83 18.21 -8.31
N THR A 22 -42.88 17.03 -8.95
CA THR A 22 -41.71 16.12 -9.05
C THR A 22 -40.61 16.67 -9.96
N LEU A 23 -40.96 17.41 -11.02
CA LEU A 23 -39.96 18.04 -11.89
C LEU A 23 -39.30 19.27 -11.22
N LEU A 24 -40.04 20.02 -10.40
CA LEU A 24 -39.50 21.18 -9.67
C LEU A 24 -38.56 20.77 -8.53
N LEU A 25 -38.82 19.63 -7.86
CA LEU A 25 -37.90 19.06 -6.86
C LEU A 25 -36.63 18.46 -7.49
N CYS A 26 -36.69 17.94 -8.73
CA CYS A 26 -35.48 17.49 -9.42
C CYS A 26 -34.53 18.65 -9.77
N LEU A 27 -35.05 19.85 -10.04
CA LEU A 27 -34.23 21.02 -10.39
C LEU A 27 -33.53 21.65 -9.18
N SER A 28 -34.04 21.49 -7.97
CA SER A 28 -33.38 21.94 -6.74
C SER A 28 -32.38 20.92 -6.17
N PHE A 29 -32.60 19.61 -6.37
CA PHE A 29 -31.60 18.58 -6.03
C PHE A 29 -30.54 18.36 -7.13
N GLY A 30 -30.78 18.84 -8.35
CA GLY A 30 -29.86 18.72 -9.49
C GLY A 30 -28.65 19.67 -9.49
N LEU A 31 -28.49 20.54 -8.49
CA LEU A 31 -27.39 21.53 -8.41
C LEU A 31 -26.34 21.24 -7.33
N ILE A 32 -26.41 20.13 -6.57
CA ILE A 32 -25.45 19.86 -5.48
C ILE A 32 -24.52 18.66 -5.76
N SER A 33 -24.33 18.20 -7.00
CA SER A 33 -23.37 17.09 -7.24
C SER A 33 -22.70 17.10 -8.61
N LYS A 34 -22.13 18.24 -9.00
CA LYS A 34 -21.09 18.27 -10.04
C LYS A 34 -19.87 19.10 -9.61
N SER A 35 -19.44 18.89 -8.37
CA SER A 35 -18.09 19.25 -7.93
C SER A 35 -17.51 18.12 -7.07
N TYR A 36 -17.69 16.87 -7.52
CA TYR A 36 -16.68 15.87 -7.21
C TYR A 36 -15.68 15.98 -8.34
N GLY A 37 -14.50 16.46 -7.97
CA GLY A 37 -13.39 16.67 -8.86
C GLY A 37 -13.10 15.42 -9.67
N HIS A 38 -12.34 15.64 -10.72
CA HIS A 38 -11.65 14.64 -11.53
C HIS A 38 -11.04 13.55 -10.65
N PHE A 39 -11.84 12.52 -10.32
CA PHE A 39 -11.37 11.25 -9.79
C PHE A 39 -10.69 10.58 -10.97
N ILE A 40 -9.37 10.80 -11.04
CA ILE A 40 -8.47 9.88 -11.72
C ILE A 40 -8.73 8.55 -11.04
N PHE A 41 -9.44 7.65 -11.71
CA PHE A 41 -9.49 6.24 -11.32
C PHE A 41 -8.08 5.70 -11.52
N ILE A 42 -7.25 5.79 -10.48
CA ILE A 42 -6.13 4.86 -10.33
C ILE A 42 -6.82 3.48 -10.27
N HIS A 43 -6.56 2.63 -11.25
CA HIS A 43 -7.05 1.25 -11.25
C HIS A 43 -6.46 0.49 -10.04
N HIS A 44 -7.09 0.57 -8.87
CA HIS A 44 -6.86 -0.40 -7.81
C HIS A 44 -7.79 -1.59 -8.04
N ASN A 45 -7.22 -2.65 -8.61
CA ASN A 45 -7.83 -3.97 -8.68
C ASN A 45 -8.17 -4.41 -7.25
N HIS A 46 -9.45 -4.44 -6.89
CA HIS A 46 -9.88 -5.11 -5.67
C HIS A 46 -9.80 -6.62 -5.91
N GLY A 47 -8.63 -7.17 -5.59
CA GLY A 47 -8.41 -8.60 -5.37
C GLY A 47 -9.24 -9.14 -4.19
N PRO A 48 -9.10 -10.44 -3.85
CA PRO A 48 -9.74 -11.04 -2.68
C PRO A 48 -9.48 -10.16 -1.45
N VAL A 49 -10.45 -10.09 -0.52
CA VAL A 49 -10.37 -9.33 0.74
C VAL A 49 -8.93 -9.30 1.26
N VAL A 50 -8.28 -8.16 1.03
CA VAL A 50 -6.93 -7.86 1.46
C VAL A 50 -7.09 -7.47 2.92
N TYR A 51 -6.80 -8.43 3.81
CA TYR A 51 -6.48 -8.06 5.17
C TYR A 51 -4.99 -7.67 5.15
N ASP A 52 -4.79 -6.43 5.56
CA ASP A 52 -3.55 -5.69 5.68
C ASP A 52 -3.83 -4.77 6.88
N PHE A 53 -3.53 -5.26 8.07
CA PHE A 53 -3.97 -4.65 9.33
C PHE A 53 -3.14 -3.43 9.75
N ASP A 54 -1.89 -3.36 9.32
CA ASP A 54 -0.92 -2.30 9.63
C ASP A 54 -0.64 -1.36 8.46
N ASN A 55 -1.10 -1.69 7.26
CA ASN A 55 -1.02 -0.86 6.07
C ASN A 55 0.40 -0.67 5.53
N ASP A 56 1.23 -1.71 5.61
CA ASP A 56 2.56 -1.77 5.00
C ASP A 56 2.53 -2.15 3.49
N GLY A 57 1.38 -2.60 3.01
CA GLY A 57 1.17 -3.00 1.61
C GLY A 57 1.36 -4.49 1.34
N TYR A 58 1.66 -5.28 2.36
CA TYR A 58 1.68 -6.73 2.35
C TYR A 58 0.35 -7.29 2.90
N GLN A 59 0.11 -8.58 2.64
CA GLN A 59 -1.11 -9.23 3.13
C GLN A 59 -0.76 -10.00 4.39
N ASP A 60 -1.61 -9.99 5.42
CA ASP A 60 -1.31 -10.63 6.72
C ASP A 60 -0.92 -12.12 6.66
N TRP A 61 -1.21 -12.83 5.56
CA TRP A 61 -0.87 -14.25 5.42
C TRP A 61 0.55 -14.49 4.89
N ILE A 62 1.17 -13.48 4.30
CA ILE A 62 2.58 -13.48 3.88
C ILE A 62 3.44 -12.63 4.81
N ASP A 63 2.82 -11.69 5.53
CA ASP A 63 3.48 -10.85 6.52
C ASP A 63 3.62 -11.56 7.88
N CYS A 64 4.84 -11.55 8.41
CA CYS A 64 5.21 -12.13 9.69
C CYS A 64 4.93 -11.19 10.87
N GLY A 65 4.72 -9.89 10.62
CA GLY A 65 4.37 -8.88 11.60
C GLY A 65 3.07 -8.12 11.29
N PRO A 66 1.89 -8.78 11.21
CA PRO A 66 0.60 -8.22 10.74
C PRO A 66 -0.06 -7.20 11.68
N ALA A 67 0.71 -6.59 12.56
CA ALA A 67 0.31 -5.49 13.41
C ALA A 67 1.37 -4.39 13.48
N ASP A 68 2.45 -4.51 12.71
CA ASP A 68 3.62 -3.64 12.75
C ASP A 68 4.05 -3.32 11.31
N PRO A 69 3.81 -2.09 10.82
CA PRO A 69 4.09 -1.76 9.44
C PRO A 69 5.60 -1.68 9.12
N ASP A 70 6.46 -1.78 10.13
CA ASP A 70 7.91 -1.83 9.99
C ASP A 70 8.43 -3.29 9.90
N ILE A 71 7.56 -4.30 10.01
CA ILE A 71 7.87 -5.73 9.82
C ILE A 71 7.05 -6.25 8.65
N GLY A 72 7.70 -6.83 7.65
CA GLY A 72 7.03 -7.26 6.44
C GLY A 72 7.98 -7.81 5.38
N PRO A 73 7.47 -8.58 4.41
CA PRO A 73 8.28 -9.20 3.37
C PRO A 73 9.21 -8.20 2.69
N GLY A 74 10.51 -8.42 2.81
CA GLY A 74 11.49 -7.56 2.20
C GLY A 74 11.53 -6.13 2.78
N LEU A 75 11.39 -5.96 4.08
CA LEU A 75 11.83 -4.77 4.80
C LEU A 75 13.29 -4.87 5.25
N ARG A 76 13.83 -3.83 5.91
CA ARG A 76 15.18 -3.83 6.49
C ARG A 76 15.20 -4.75 7.70
N ASP A 77 16.24 -5.58 7.78
CA ASP A 77 16.45 -6.48 8.90
C ASP A 77 17.81 -6.19 9.55
N ASP A 78 17.79 -5.91 10.85
CA ASP A 78 18.98 -5.51 11.61
C ASP A 78 19.63 -6.74 12.22
N TYR A 79 20.95 -6.89 12.06
CA TYR A 79 21.65 -8.02 12.65
C TYR A 79 21.57 -8.03 14.19
N GLY A 80 21.14 -9.18 14.73
CA GLY A 80 21.39 -9.53 16.12
C GLY A 80 20.40 -8.92 17.12
N ASP A 81 19.29 -8.36 16.65
CA ASP A 81 18.16 -7.97 17.50
C ASP A 81 17.22 -9.15 17.82
N GLY A 82 17.35 -10.26 17.09
CA GLY A 82 16.57 -11.48 17.24
C GLY A 82 15.18 -11.43 16.60
N VAL A 83 14.92 -10.44 15.75
CA VAL A 83 13.66 -10.23 15.00
C VAL A 83 13.95 -10.43 13.52
N ASP A 84 13.09 -11.19 12.85
CA ASP A 84 13.08 -11.31 11.38
C ASP A 84 12.13 -10.22 10.87
N ASN A 85 12.66 -9.03 10.57
CA ASN A 85 11.85 -7.89 10.14
C ASN A 85 11.45 -7.98 8.67
N ASN A 86 12.15 -8.81 7.88
CA ASN A 86 11.95 -8.92 6.44
C ASN A 86 11.18 -10.19 6.01
N CYS A 87 10.76 -11.00 6.98
CA CYS A 87 10.03 -12.25 6.83
C CYS A 87 10.70 -13.29 5.93
N ASP A 88 12.04 -13.34 5.91
CA ASP A 88 12.80 -14.32 5.12
C ASP A 88 13.11 -15.63 5.88
N GLY A 89 12.77 -15.68 7.18
CA GLY A 89 12.92 -16.83 8.06
C GLY A 89 14.19 -16.81 8.91
N THR A 90 15.00 -15.76 8.81
CA THR A 90 16.22 -15.53 9.58
C THR A 90 16.26 -14.10 10.09
N ASP A 91 16.89 -13.90 11.26
CA ASP A 91 17.38 -12.58 11.67
C ASP A 91 18.55 -12.20 10.72
N GLY A 92 18.86 -10.92 10.61
CA GLY A 92 19.91 -10.39 9.75
C GLY A 92 21.21 -11.22 9.86
N ILE A 93 21.94 -11.31 8.76
CA ILE A 93 23.21 -12.05 8.68
C ILE A 93 24.35 -11.03 8.49
N ASP A 94 25.34 -11.12 9.38
CA ASP A 94 26.59 -10.37 9.39
C ASP A 94 27.71 -11.42 9.56
N SER A 95 28.35 -11.78 8.46
CA SER A 95 29.34 -12.86 8.38
C SER A 95 30.76 -12.38 8.63
N ASP A 96 31.05 -11.10 8.40
CA ASP A 96 32.36 -10.48 8.57
C ASP A 96 32.49 -9.63 9.86
N ASP A 97 31.43 -9.59 10.67
CA ASP A 97 31.31 -8.94 11.99
C ASP A 97 31.42 -7.41 11.94
N ASP A 98 30.90 -6.79 10.88
CA ASP A 98 30.98 -5.35 10.60
C ASP A 98 29.77 -4.54 11.15
N ASN A 99 28.72 -5.26 11.59
CA ASN A 99 27.40 -4.81 12.08
C ASN A 99 26.43 -4.29 11.02
N TYR A 100 26.62 -4.64 9.75
CA TYR A 100 25.72 -4.38 8.64
C TYR A 100 25.25 -5.72 8.05
N ALA A 101 23.96 -5.81 7.73
CA ALA A 101 23.38 -7.07 7.25
C ALA A 101 23.31 -7.12 5.71
N GLU A 102 23.63 -8.28 5.11
CA GLU A 102 23.53 -8.49 3.66
C GLU A 102 22.06 -8.53 3.17
N ASN A 103 21.18 -9.18 3.95
CA ASN A 103 19.82 -9.57 3.50
C ASN A 103 18.83 -8.40 3.34
N ILE A 104 19.27 -7.15 3.55
CA ILE A 104 18.41 -5.99 3.36
C ILE A 104 18.03 -5.95 1.87
N PRO A 105 16.74 -5.94 1.51
CA PRO A 105 16.33 -5.78 0.12
C PRO A 105 16.56 -4.35 -0.33
N ALA A 106 17.05 -4.21 -1.56
CA ALA A 106 17.20 -2.92 -2.21
C ALA A 106 15.79 -2.47 -2.59
N LEU A 107 15.05 -1.86 -1.66
CA LEU A 107 13.77 -1.23 -1.95
C LEU A 107 14.01 -0.04 -2.88
N ASP A 108 14.01 -0.34 -4.18
CA ASP A 108 14.10 0.57 -5.32
C ASP A 108 15.35 1.48 -5.37
N GLN A 109 15.87 1.63 -6.58
CA GLN A 109 17.10 2.34 -6.85
C GLN A 109 17.03 3.80 -6.38
N TRP A 110 18.15 4.26 -5.78
CA TRP A 110 18.61 5.65 -5.66
C TRP A 110 18.52 6.34 -4.28
N ILE A 111 17.82 5.81 -3.26
CA ILE A 111 17.57 6.60 -2.01
C ILE A 111 17.79 5.85 -0.67
N TYR A 112 18.40 4.66 -0.63
CA TYR A 112 18.76 4.05 0.67
C TYR A 112 20.16 3.44 0.69
N PRO A 113 21.22 4.26 0.84
CA PRO A 113 22.60 3.81 1.06
C PRO A 113 22.91 3.49 2.52
N THR A 114 21.93 3.50 3.44
CA THR A 114 22.20 3.37 4.88
C THR A 114 21.83 1.99 5.39
N GLY A 115 22.82 1.16 5.68
CA GLY A 115 22.66 -0.05 6.49
C GLY A 115 22.94 -1.39 5.81
N ARG A 116 23.10 -1.43 4.48
CA ARG A 116 23.42 -2.68 3.75
C ARG A 116 24.94 -2.92 3.76
N ASP A 117 25.32 -4.15 4.04
CA ASP A 117 26.61 -4.68 3.62
C ASP A 117 26.55 -5.22 2.18
N CYS A 118 27.36 -4.64 1.28
CA CYS A 118 27.47 -5.07 -0.12
C CYS A 118 28.58 -6.11 -0.34
N ASN A 119 29.34 -6.45 0.69
CA ASN A 119 30.39 -7.47 0.69
C ASN A 119 30.59 -8.09 2.09
N ASP A 120 29.71 -9.04 2.43
CA ASP A 120 29.67 -9.85 3.67
C ASP A 120 30.84 -10.84 3.85
N ASP A 121 31.97 -10.54 3.21
CA ASP A 121 33.23 -11.26 3.31
C ASP A 121 34.41 -10.31 3.72
N ASP A 122 34.21 -9.00 3.84
CA ASP A 122 35.25 -8.01 4.17
C ASP A 122 34.74 -6.89 5.09
N ASP A 123 35.12 -6.98 6.36
CA ASP A 123 34.81 -6.08 7.51
C ASP A 123 35.13 -4.59 7.34
N ARG A 124 35.57 -4.17 6.15
CA ARG A 124 35.91 -2.79 5.77
C ARG A 124 34.95 -2.23 4.73
N VAL A 125 34.00 -3.01 4.23
CA VAL A 125 33.14 -2.65 3.11
C VAL A 125 31.72 -2.65 3.61
N GLY A 126 31.05 -1.49 3.57
CA GLY A 126 29.72 -1.38 4.14
C GLY A 126 29.18 0.04 4.13
N ALA A 127 27.85 0.16 4.07
CA ALA A 127 27.07 1.39 4.00
C ALA A 127 27.47 2.51 4.98
N SER A 128 28.11 2.17 6.09
CA SER A 128 28.56 3.16 7.09
C SER A 128 29.90 2.82 7.74
N LEU A 129 30.70 1.96 7.12
CA LEU A 129 32.11 1.73 7.48
C LEU A 129 33.08 2.55 6.61
N GLY A 130 32.63 2.95 5.42
CA GLY A 130 33.42 3.73 4.48
C GLY A 130 33.21 5.24 4.59
N ASP A 131 33.85 5.89 5.57
CA ASP A 131 34.31 7.28 5.39
C ASP A 131 35.48 7.36 4.35
N GLU A 132 35.94 6.21 3.86
CA GLU A 132 36.92 6.07 2.79
C GLU A 132 36.22 6.30 1.43
N ALA A 133 36.68 7.31 0.68
CA ALA A 133 36.13 7.62 -0.64
C ALA A 133 36.45 6.50 -1.65
N ASP A 134 35.49 6.20 -2.52
CA ASP A 134 35.68 5.22 -3.59
C ASP A 134 36.83 5.63 -4.51
N GLN A 135 37.59 4.64 -4.96
CA GLN A 135 38.83 4.85 -5.70
C GLN A 135 38.59 4.91 -7.22
N ASN A 136 37.33 4.82 -7.69
CA ASN A 136 36.96 4.68 -9.10
C ASN A 136 37.68 3.49 -9.75
N ASP A 137 37.79 2.38 -9.02
CA ASP A 137 38.55 1.19 -9.41
C ASP A 137 37.66 -0.03 -9.74
N GLY A 138 36.34 0.17 -9.74
CA GLY A 138 35.31 -0.82 -9.97
C GLY A 138 34.72 -1.42 -8.70
N PHE A 139 35.09 -0.91 -7.53
CA PHE A 139 34.68 -1.44 -6.23
C PHE A 139 34.10 -0.35 -5.32
N ASP A 140 32.79 -0.41 -5.13
CA ASP A 140 32.04 0.45 -4.21
C ASP A 140 32.34 0.00 -2.77
N THR A 141 33.15 0.78 -2.05
CA THR A 141 33.64 0.41 -0.71
C THR A 141 32.68 0.86 0.38
N ASN A 142 31.83 1.85 0.09
CA ASN A 142 30.90 2.44 1.06
C ASN A 142 29.43 2.08 0.77
N CYS A 143 29.19 1.20 -0.20
CA CYS A 143 27.88 0.69 -0.60
C CYS A 143 26.85 1.79 -0.94
N ASP A 144 27.28 2.96 -1.41
CA ASP A 144 26.39 4.07 -1.77
C ASP A 144 25.88 3.99 -3.24
N GLY A 145 26.37 3.00 -3.99
CA GLY A 145 26.06 2.77 -5.39
C GLY A 145 26.90 3.61 -6.36
N ILE A 146 27.95 4.28 -5.88
CA ILE A 146 28.90 5.08 -6.63
C ILE A 146 30.31 4.49 -6.44
N ASP A 147 31.10 4.51 -7.52
CA ASP A 147 32.54 4.20 -7.52
C ASP A 147 33.30 5.28 -8.30
#